data_AF-A0A1H3CMY7-F1
#
_entry.id   AF-A0A1H3CMY7-F1
#
_cell.length_a   1.000
_cell.length_b   1.000
_cell.length_c   1.000
_cell.angle_alpha   90.00
_cell.angle_beta   90.00
_cell.angle_gamma   90.00
#
_symmetry.space_group_name_H-M   'P 1'
#
loop_
_entity.id
_entity.type
_entity.pdbx_description
1 polymer ?
#
loop_
_entity_poly.entity_id
_entity_poly.type
_entity_poly.pdbx_seq_one_letter_code
_entity_poly.pdbx_strand_id
1 'polypeptide(L)'
;MNKKDGKYFEHLVELIERSIDPDAKIEQDVQMPILNSINGYTTQCDIVITKGKKPRETITIIEVQDRNSKIKPNDYRGWIQKLDEIGAQHLICVSRQNFPASIIEKVSMSGNKVSLIKLSELDIDNIPIDFFGFKSRYVDFQILKVVFKKTITNKHQISATKVKEYLLSKEAHPDNKIFTYDKTNLISLYELVKEYNKTNENGESGRSLFQSNFDSEKCLYLTYKKEFIQVGLEVEYDWKIIKENLPVSLMSYEQNEYGTLAWVLKTVYKLEKDTVILKIPVTKKGKKYIMKNIEISTIGNPAFSLEMNIIKNS
;
A
#
# COMPACT_ATOMS: atom_id res chain seq x y z
N MET A 1 -24.77 -35.55 1.52
CA MET A 1 -23.88 -35.66 2.70
C MET A 1 -22.88 -34.51 2.60
N ASN A 2 -22.72 -33.57 3.53
CA ASN A 2 -23.10 -33.48 4.94
C ASN A 2 -23.30 -32.00 5.34
N LYS A 3 -24.19 -31.77 6.32
CA LYS A 3 -24.29 -30.57 7.17
C LYS A 3 -22.92 -30.17 7.75
N LYS A 4 -22.08 -29.47 6.98
CA LYS A 4 -20.81 -28.87 7.43
C LYS A 4 -20.79 -27.34 7.29
N ASP A 5 -21.82 -26.73 6.70
CA ASP A 5 -21.81 -25.30 6.33
C ASP A 5 -21.95 -24.36 7.53
N GLY A 6 -22.68 -24.75 8.59
CA GLY A 6 -22.88 -23.90 9.78
C GLY A 6 -21.59 -23.66 10.59
N LYS A 7 -20.83 -24.72 10.87
CA LYS A 7 -19.57 -24.60 11.64
C LYS A 7 -18.51 -23.77 10.93
N TYR A 8 -18.49 -23.81 9.61
CA TYR A 8 -17.59 -23.00 8.78
C TYR A 8 -17.86 -21.51 8.97
N PHE A 9 -19.14 -21.15 8.92
CA PHE A 9 -19.59 -19.77 9.04
C PHE A 9 -19.42 -19.24 10.46
N GLU A 10 -19.82 -20.03 11.47
CA GLU A 10 -19.62 -19.72 12.89
C GLU A 10 -18.15 -19.43 13.21
N HIS A 11 -17.23 -20.25 12.67
CA HIS A 11 -15.82 -20.04 12.92
C HIS A 11 -15.29 -18.83 12.15
N LEU A 12 -15.66 -18.61 10.89
CA LEU A 12 -15.31 -17.39 10.15
C LEU A 12 -15.78 -16.12 10.88
N VAL A 13 -17.00 -16.14 11.41
CA VAL A 13 -17.57 -15.08 12.25
C VAL A 13 -16.68 -14.82 13.46
N GLU A 14 -16.38 -15.86 14.23
CA GLU A 14 -15.52 -15.79 15.42
C GLU A 14 -14.13 -15.22 15.09
N LEU A 15 -13.57 -15.60 13.95
CA LEU A 15 -12.27 -15.11 13.53
C LEU A 15 -12.33 -13.63 13.13
N ILE A 16 -13.35 -13.22 12.38
CA ILE A 16 -13.51 -11.81 12.00
C ILE A 16 -13.77 -10.94 13.24
N GLU A 17 -14.59 -11.41 14.18
CA GLU A 17 -14.81 -10.78 15.50
C GLU A 17 -13.47 -10.42 16.16
N ARG A 18 -12.63 -11.45 16.36
CA ARG A 18 -11.33 -11.32 17.01
C ARG A 18 -10.38 -10.38 16.28
N SER A 19 -10.49 -10.22 14.96
CA SER A 19 -9.63 -9.28 14.22
C SER A 19 -10.08 -7.83 14.28
N ILE A 20 -11.39 -7.59 14.27
CA ILE A 20 -11.94 -6.24 14.11
C ILE A 20 -12.03 -5.54 15.46
N ASP A 21 -12.63 -6.22 16.44
CA ASP A 21 -12.80 -5.74 17.81
C ASP A 21 -13.39 -6.87 18.67
N PRO A 22 -12.74 -7.27 19.78
CA PRO A 22 -13.36 -8.21 20.72
C PRO A 22 -14.67 -7.69 21.34
N ASP A 23 -14.92 -6.38 21.33
CA ASP A 23 -16.17 -5.77 21.84
C ASP A 23 -17.22 -5.54 20.73
N ALA A 24 -16.97 -5.97 19.48
CA ALA A 24 -17.94 -5.82 18.41
C ALA A 24 -19.17 -6.70 18.63
N LYS A 25 -20.36 -6.15 18.36
CA LYS A 25 -21.59 -6.93 18.31
C LYS A 25 -21.69 -7.62 16.95
N ILE A 26 -21.84 -8.94 16.95
CA ILE A 26 -22.05 -9.71 15.73
C ILE A 26 -23.44 -10.34 15.70
N GLU A 27 -24.09 -10.21 14.56
CA GLU A 27 -25.40 -10.77 14.29
C GLU A 27 -25.35 -11.51 12.95
N GLN A 28 -25.99 -12.69 12.89
CA GLN A 28 -26.05 -13.54 11.71
C GLN A 28 -27.47 -13.57 11.16
N ASP A 29 -27.60 -13.75 9.84
CA ASP A 29 -28.87 -13.79 9.11
C ASP A 29 -29.82 -12.65 9.48
N VAL A 30 -29.31 -11.41 9.32
CA VAL A 30 -29.95 -10.21 9.83
C VAL A 30 -30.72 -9.51 8.73
N GLN A 31 -31.94 -9.09 9.04
CA GLN A 31 -32.71 -8.17 8.20
C GLN A 31 -32.33 -6.73 8.53
N MET A 32 -31.53 -6.11 7.67
CA MET A 32 -31.09 -4.72 7.84
C MET A 32 -32.07 -3.76 7.15
N PRO A 33 -32.47 -2.65 7.79
CA PRO A 33 -33.32 -1.65 7.17
C PRO A 33 -32.60 -0.94 6.03
N ILE A 34 -33.30 -0.71 4.92
CA ILE A 34 -32.81 0.13 3.82
C ILE A 34 -33.05 1.59 4.19
N LEU A 35 -31.99 2.40 4.23
CA LEU A 35 -32.01 3.77 4.76
C LEU A 35 -33.06 4.68 4.11
N ASN A 36 -33.26 4.53 2.79
CA ASN A 36 -34.15 5.39 2.01
C ASN A 36 -35.52 4.73 1.74
N SER A 37 -35.87 3.69 2.49
CA SER A 37 -37.11 2.96 2.27
C SER A 37 -38.30 3.64 2.96
N ILE A 38 -39.21 4.19 2.15
CA ILE A 38 -40.46 4.80 2.63
C ILE A 38 -41.38 3.74 3.26
N ASN A 39 -41.33 2.50 2.75
CA ASN A 39 -42.20 1.40 3.19
C ASN A 39 -41.55 0.50 4.24
N GLY A 40 -40.36 0.84 4.76
CA GLY A 40 -39.66 0.04 5.77
C GLY A 40 -39.08 -1.28 5.24
N TYR A 41 -38.81 -1.38 3.94
CA TYR A 41 -38.13 -2.54 3.35
C TYR A 41 -36.78 -2.84 4.01
N THR A 42 -36.48 -4.12 4.13
CA THR A 42 -35.22 -4.65 4.65
C THR A 42 -34.49 -5.45 3.57
N THR A 43 -33.21 -5.71 3.80
CA THR A 43 -32.40 -6.63 3.02
C THR A 43 -31.69 -7.61 3.95
N GLN A 44 -31.60 -8.87 3.54
CA GLN A 44 -30.91 -9.90 4.30
C GLN A 44 -29.40 -9.71 4.16
N CYS A 45 -28.68 -9.73 5.29
CA CYS A 45 -27.23 -9.76 5.37
C CYS A 45 -26.80 -11.03 6.08
N ASP A 46 -25.81 -11.75 5.53
CA ASP A 46 -25.35 -12.99 6.15
C ASP A 46 -24.76 -12.73 7.53
N ILE A 47 -23.89 -11.71 7.64
CA ILE A 47 -23.31 -11.27 8.92
C ILE A 47 -23.28 -9.75 8.96
N VAL A 48 -23.64 -9.20 10.12
CA VAL A 48 -23.51 -7.79 10.44
C VAL A 48 -22.64 -7.66 11.68
N ILE A 49 -21.58 -6.88 11.57
CA ILE A 49 -20.68 -6.55 12.68
C ILE A 49 -20.84 -5.07 12.98
N THR A 50 -21.21 -4.76 14.22
CA THR A 50 -21.39 -3.39 14.70
C THR A 50 -20.35 -3.07 15.76
N LYS A 51 -19.55 -2.03 15.53
CA LYS A 51 -18.50 -1.56 16.44
C LYS A 51 -18.78 -0.16 16.93
N GLY A 52 -18.38 0.13 18.17
CA GLY A 52 -18.52 1.44 18.79
C GLY A 52 -19.78 1.57 19.65
N LYS A 53 -20.11 2.81 20.02
CA LYS A 53 -21.28 3.10 20.86
C LYS A 53 -22.21 4.05 20.13
N LYS A 54 -23.52 3.84 20.30
CA LYS A 54 -24.52 4.79 19.80
C LYS A 54 -24.20 6.22 20.25
N PRO A 55 -24.39 7.23 19.37
CA PRO A 55 -24.96 7.12 18.02
C PRO A 55 -23.92 6.88 16.90
N ARG A 56 -22.64 6.68 17.23
CA ARG A 56 -21.55 6.55 16.24
C ARG A 56 -21.07 5.11 16.20
N GLU A 57 -21.81 4.31 15.44
CA GLU A 57 -21.50 2.90 15.20
C GLU A 57 -20.87 2.74 13.82
N THR A 58 -19.91 1.82 13.71
CA THR A 58 -19.35 1.36 12.44
C THR A 58 -19.95 0.01 12.13
N ILE A 59 -20.61 -0.11 10.98
CA ILE A 59 -21.26 -1.31 10.48
C ILE A 59 -20.38 -1.91 9.38
N THR A 60 -20.02 -3.17 9.56
CA THR A 60 -19.37 -4.01 8.55
C THR A 60 -20.31 -5.14 8.18
N ILE A 61 -20.58 -5.31 6.89
CA ILE A 61 -21.33 -6.47 6.41
C ILE A 61 -20.39 -7.50 5.78
N ILE A 62 -20.71 -8.77 5.96
CA ILE A 62 -19.99 -9.87 5.34
C ILE A 62 -20.97 -10.65 4.49
N GLU A 63 -20.60 -10.87 3.24
CA GLU A 63 -21.39 -11.62 2.26
C GLU A 63 -20.61 -12.87 1.88
N VAL A 64 -21.20 -14.04 2.09
CA VAL A 64 -20.51 -15.32 1.91
C VAL A 64 -21.11 -16.07 0.73
N GLN A 65 -20.26 -16.38 -0.26
CA GLN A 65 -20.62 -17.24 -1.38
C GLN A 65 -19.98 -18.60 -1.24
N ASP A 66 -20.71 -19.50 -0.56
CA ASP A 66 -20.37 -20.92 -0.51
C ASP A 66 -21.00 -21.68 -1.68
N ARG A 67 -20.63 -21.29 -2.89
CA ARG A 67 -21.03 -22.00 -4.12
C ARG A 67 -19.81 -22.33 -4.97
N ASN A 68 -19.89 -23.46 -5.67
CA ASN A 68 -18.84 -23.88 -6.61
C ASN A 68 -18.83 -23.06 -7.91
N SER A 69 -19.83 -22.20 -8.12
CA SER A 69 -19.87 -21.34 -9.31
C SER A 69 -19.06 -20.08 -9.12
N LYS A 70 -18.39 -19.65 -10.19
CA LYS A 70 -17.58 -18.43 -10.20
C LYS A 70 -18.43 -17.21 -9.81
N ILE A 71 -17.80 -16.29 -9.09
CA ILE A 71 -18.38 -14.97 -8.82
C ILE A 71 -18.50 -14.21 -10.14
N LYS A 72 -19.70 -13.71 -10.43
CA LYS A 72 -20.00 -12.89 -11.61
C LYS A 72 -19.95 -11.40 -11.22
N PRO A 73 -19.68 -10.49 -12.17
CA PRO A 73 -19.71 -9.06 -11.90
C PRO A 73 -21.04 -8.54 -11.32
N ASN A 74 -22.16 -9.21 -11.64
CA ASN A 74 -23.47 -8.84 -11.09
C ASN A 74 -23.64 -9.23 -9.62
N ASP A 75 -23.02 -10.31 -9.16
CA ASP A 75 -23.06 -10.66 -7.72
C ASP A 75 -22.39 -9.54 -6.91
N TYR A 76 -21.20 -9.09 -7.36
CA TYR A 76 -20.48 -7.97 -6.74
C TYR A 76 -21.26 -6.66 -6.78
N ARG A 77 -21.91 -6.32 -7.89
CA ARG A 77 -22.77 -5.12 -7.97
C ARG A 77 -23.91 -5.20 -6.94
N GLY A 78 -24.51 -6.36 -6.76
CA GLY A 78 -25.54 -6.59 -5.76
C GLY A 78 -25.04 -6.34 -4.34
N TRP A 79 -23.84 -6.82 -3.99
CA TRP A 79 -23.25 -6.56 -2.67
C TRP A 79 -22.92 -5.08 -2.43
N ILE A 80 -22.40 -4.38 -3.43
CA ILE A 80 -22.13 -2.94 -3.32
C ILE A 80 -23.42 -2.14 -3.17
N GLN A 81 -24.44 -2.48 -3.94
CA GLN A 81 -25.75 -1.86 -3.81
C GLN A 81 -26.31 -2.09 -2.40
N LYS A 82 -26.24 -3.33 -1.90
CA LYS A 82 -26.66 -3.68 -0.54
C LYS A 82 -25.93 -2.85 0.53
N LEU A 83 -24.60 -2.75 0.42
CA LEU A 83 -23.74 -1.95 1.29
C LEU A 83 -24.19 -0.48 1.35
N ASP A 84 -24.47 0.12 0.19
CA ASP A 84 -24.88 1.52 0.09
C ASP A 84 -26.32 1.73 0.59
N GLU A 85 -27.24 0.80 0.31
CA GLU A 85 -28.65 0.85 0.74
C GLU A 85 -28.83 0.83 2.26
N ILE A 86 -28.01 0.06 2.96
CA ILE A 86 -28.03 -0.02 4.43
C ILE A 86 -27.12 1.03 5.10
N GLY A 87 -26.26 1.70 4.32
CA GLY A 87 -25.29 2.67 4.81
C GLY A 87 -24.17 2.09 5.68
N ALA A 88 -23.77 0.85 5.41
CA ALA A 88 -22.63 0.25 6.08
C ALA A 88 -21.31 0.87 5.61
N GLN A 89 -20.29 0.88 6.47
CA GLN A 89 -18.98 1.49 6.17
C GLN A 89 -18.06 0.51 5.44
N HIS A 90 -18.19 -0.79 5.72
CA HIS A 90 -17.30 -1.81 5.18
C HIS A 90 -18.07 -3.04 4.68
N LEU A 91 -17.56 -3.66 3.61
CA LEU A 91 -18.05 -4.92 3.05
C LEU A 91 -16.89 -5.91 2.93
N ILE A 92 -17.09 -7.12 3.43
CA ILE A 92 -16.16 -8.24 3.24
C ILE A 92 -16.87 -9.30 2.39
N CYS A 93 -16.34 -9.58 1.21
CA CYS A 93 -16.88 -10.62 0.33
C CYS A 93 -16.04 -11.88 0.45
N VAL A 94 -16.67 -13.00 0.80
CA VAL A 94 -15.99 -14.27 1.03
C VAL A 94 -16.42 -15.27 -0.03
N SER A 95 -15.46 -15.94 -0.68
CA SER A 95 -15.76 -16.97 -1.67
C SER A 95 -14.76 -18.12 -1.64
N ARG A 96 -15.22 -19.33 -1.96
CA ARG A 96 -14.32 -20.45 -2.28
C ARG A 96 -13.70 -20.35 -3.67
N GLN A 97 -14.29 -19.55 -4.54
CA GLN A 97 -13.86 -19.39 -5.93
C GLN A 97 -12.99 -18.15 -6.11
N ASN A 98 -12.21 -18.14 -7.19
CA ASN A 98 -11.46 -16.96 -7.59
C ASN A 98 -12.39 -15.79 -7.91
N PHE A 99 -12.01 -14.60 -7.45
CA PHE A 99 -12.62 -13.36 -7.91
C PHE A 99 -12.10 -13.00 -9.31
N PRO A 100 -12.97 -12.62 -10.25
CA PRO A 100 -12.55 -12.10 -11.55
C PRO A 100 -11.63 -10.87 -11.41
N ALA A 101 -10.67 -10.72 -12.34
CA ALA A 101 -9.75 -9.60 -12.36
C ALA A 101 -10.46 -8.23 -12.35
N SER A 102 -11.59 -8.12 -13.05
CA SER A 102 -12.40 -6.91 -13.08
C SER A 102 -13.07 -6.56 -11.74
N ILE A 103 -13.29 -7.54 -10.85
CA ILE A 103 -13.79 -7.29 -9.49
C ILE A 103 -12.63 -6.87 -8.59
N ILE A 104 -11.49 -7.56 -8.69
CA ILE A 104 -10.26 -7.22 -7.95
C ILE A 104 -9.83 -5.77 -8.25
N GLU A 105 -9.86 -5.37 -9.52
CA GLU A 105 -9.56 -4.00 -9.95
C GLU A 105 -10.50 -2.99 -9.29
N LYS A 106 -11.82 -3.23 -9.31
CA LYS A 106 -12.80 -2.34 -8.67
C LYS A 106 -12.59 -2.23 -7.16
N VAL A 107 -12.32 -3.34 -6.49
CA VAL A 107 -12.05 -3.34 -5.05
C VAL A 107 -10.76 -2.59 -4.74
N SER A 108 -9.73 -2.72 -5.57
CA SER A 108 -8.47 -1.96 -5.41
C SER A 108 -8.68 -0.44 -5.45
N MET A 109 -9.72 0.03 -6.13
CA MET A 109 -10.08 1.45 -6.21
C MET A 109 -11.05 1.88 -5.09
N SER A 110 -11.55 0.95 -4.27
CA SER A 110 -12.53 1.23 -3.21
C SER A 110 -11.91 1.58 -1.85
N GLY A 111 -10.58 1.63 -1.77
CA GLY A 111 -9.87 1.88 -0.50
C GLY A 111 -10.08 0.74 0.49
N ASN A 112 -10.35 1.08 1.76
CA ASN A 112 -10.71 0.13 2.82
C ASN A 112 -12.22 -0.18 2.87
N LYS A 113 -13.02 0.28 1.89
CA LYS A 113 -14.48 0.08 1.91
C LYS A 113 -14.85 -1.37 1.64
N VAL A 114 -14.08 -2.07 0.79
CA VAL A 114 -14.39 -3.44 0.38
C VAL A 114 -13.14 -4.31 0.47
N SER A 115 -13.30 -5.54 0.96
CA SER A 115 -12.23 -6.54 1.02
C SER A 115 -12.72 -7.87 0.46
N LEU A 116 -11.86 -8.54 -0.31
CA LEU A 116 -12.15 -9.86 -0.87
C LEU A 116 -11.37 -10.94 -0.13
N ILE A 117 -12.04 -12.02 0.26
CA ILE A 117 -11.43 -13.19 0.91
C ILE A 117 -11.70 -14.42 0.06
N LYS A 118 -10.62 -15.02 -0.46
CA LYS A 118 -10.66 -16.30 -1.17
C LYS A 118 -10.17 -17.42 -0.24
N LEU A 119 -11.05 -18.37 0.04
CA LEU A 119 -10.77 -19.56 0.85
C LEU A 119 -10.75 -20.79 -0.05
N SER A 120 -9.58 -21.11 -0.63
CA SER A 120 -9.46 -22.23 -1.58
C SER A 120 -9.40 -23.60 -0.89
N GLU A 121 -8.89 -23.65 0.34
CA GLU A 121 -8.84 -24.84 1.19
C GLU A 121 -9.41 -24.52 2.58
N LEU A 122 -9.99 -25.53 3.24
CA LEU A 122 -10.55 -25.42 4.60
C LEU A 122 -9.43 -25.41 5.65
N ASP A 123 -8.52 -24.43 5.57
CA ASP A 123 -7.49 -24.21 6.61
C ASP A 123 -7.76 -22.89 7.35
N ILE A 124 -8.90 -22.89 8.04
CA ILE A 124 -9.41 -21.75 8.78
C ILE A 124 -8.64 -21.57 10.09
N ASP A 125 -8.07 -22.65 10.65
CA ASP A 125 -7.28 -22.58 11.88
C ASP A 125 -5.98 -21.75 11.71
N ASN A 126 -5.53 -21.58 10.46
CA ASN A 126 -4.33 -20.83 10.11
C ASN A 126 -4.59 -19.47 9.45
N ILE A 127 -5.83 -18.95 9.44
CA ILE A 127 -6.07 -17.59 8.97
C ILE A 127 -5.22 -16.60 9.78
N PRO A 128 -4.46 -15.69 9.14
CA PRO A 128 -3.69 -14.66 9.80
C PRO A 128 -4.63 -13.51 10.17
N ILE A 129 -5.48 -13.76 11.16
CA ILE A 129 -6.60 -12.89 11.55
C ILE A 129 -6.13 -11.50 11.97
N ASP A 130 -4.99 -11.43 12.65
CA ASP A 130 -4.33 -10.17 13.02
C ASP A 130 -3.98 -9.29 11.79
N PHE A 131 -4.06 -9.84 10.58
CA PHE A 131 -3.74 -9.16 9.34
C PHE A 131 -4.97 -8.63 8.59
N PHE A 132 -6.20 -8.85 9.07
CA PHE A 132 -7.36 -8.08 8.59
C PHE A 132 -7.25 -6.60 8.97
N GLY A 133 -6.63 -6.30 10.11
CA GLY A 133 -6.30 -4.94 10.56
C GLY A 133 -4.93 -4.44 10.07
N PHE A 134 -4.27 -5.17 9.16
CA PHE A 134 -2.94 -4.82 8.67
C PHE A 134 -2.93 -3.44 8.00
N LYS A 135 -2.07 -2.54 8.50
CA LYS A 135 -1.85 -1.23 7.87
C LYS A 135 -0.46 -1.17 7.28
N SER A 136 -0.40 -1.29 5.97
CA SER A 136 0.78 -0.85 5.20
C SER A 136 0.67 0.64 4.89
N ARG A 137 1.80 1.32 4.85
CA ARG A 137 1.88 2.71 4.43
C ARG A 137 2.92 2.86 3.32
N TYR A 138 2.48 3.45 2.22
CA TYR A 138 3.34 3.98 1.19
C TYR A 138 4.00 5.25 1.70
N VAL A 139 5.33 5.30 1.62
CA VAL A 139 6.10 6.49 1.94
C VAL A 139 6.96 6.88 0.75
N ASP A 140 6.78 8.11 0.29
CA ASP A 140 7.54 8.67 -0.82
C ASP A 140 8.06 10.06 -0.49
N PHE A 141 9.30 10.30 -0.89
CA PHE A 141 9.96 11.58 -0.75
C PHE A 141 9.87 12.29 -2.10
N GLN A 142 9.32 13.49 -2.14
CA GLN A 142 9.18 14.29 -3.35
C GLN A 142 9.92 15.61 -3.25
N ILE A 143 10.62 15.96 -4.32
CA ILE A 143 11.25 17.28 -4.49
C ILE A 143 10.28 18.16 -5.29
N LEU A 144 9.87 19.27 -4.69
CA LEU A 144 8.93 20.20 -5.29
C LEU A 144 9.66 21.28 -6.12
N LYS A 145 10.81 21.71 -5.61
CA LYS A 145 11.59 22.80 -6.21
C LYS A 145 13.06 22.62 -5.89
N VAL A 146 13.90 22.99 -6.84
CA VAL A 146 15.37 22.98 -6.71
C VAL A 146 15.93 24.34 -7.07
N VAL A 147 16.87 24.84 -6.27
CA VAL A 147 17.61 26.08 -6.52
C VAL A 147 19.10 25.82 -6.29
N PHE A 148 19.90 25.89 -7.35
CA PHE A 148 21.36 25.82 -7.26
C PHE A 148 21.93 27.15 -6.77
N LYS A 149 22.40 27.18 -5.51
CA LYS A 149 22.98 28.39 -4.89
C LYS A 149 24.43 28.57 -5.29
N LYS A 150 25.24 27.51 -5.15
CA LYS A 150 26.67 27.54 -5.38
C LYS A 150 27.13 26.29 -6.14
N THR A 151 28.03 26.50 -7.09
CA THR A 151 28.74 25.45 -7.82
C THR A 151 30.22 25.78 -7.79
N ILE A 152 31.04 24.82 -7.38
CA ILE A 152 32.50 24.95 -7.37
C ILE A 152 33.06 23.85 -8.25
N THR A 153 33.95 24.19 -9.17
CA THR A 153 34.63 23.24 -10.05
C THR A 153 36.14 23.30 -9.80
N ASN A 154 36.84 22.20 -10.07
CA ASN A 154 38.30 22.23 -10.09
C ASN A 154 38.76 23.14 -11.25
N LYS A 155 39.62 24.13 -10.95
CA LYS A 155 40.04 25.22 -11.84
C LYS A 155 40.61 24.77 -13.19
N HIS A 156 41.01 23.51 -13.31
CA HIS A 156 41.67 22.95 -14.49
C HIS A 156 40.74 22.27 -15.51
N GLN A 157 39.44 22.12 -15.22
CA GLN A 157 38.52 21.36 -16.09
C GLN A 157 37.54 22.25 -16.85
N ILE A 158 36.62 22.96 -16.17
CA ILE A 158 35.59 23.85 -16.77
C ILE A 158 35.22 24.99 -15.79
N SER A 159 34.78 26.16 -16.29
CA SER A 159 34.34 27.27 -15.41
C SER A 159 33.04 26.95 -14.65
N ALA A 160 32.97 27.37 -13.39
CA ALA A 160 31.80 27.16 -12.54
C ALA A 160 30.50 27.74 -13.14
N THR A 161 30.60 28.84 -13.91
CA THR A 161 29.48 29.46 -14.62
C THR A 161 28.88 28.53 -15.67
N LYS A 162 29.70 27.85 -16.48
CA LYS A 162 29.23 26.90 -17.50
C LYS A 162 28.55 25.68 -16.88
N VAL A 163 29.08 25.19 -15.75
CA VAL A 163 28.44 24.11 -14.99
C VAL A 163 27.10 24.56 -14.40
N LYS A 164 27.02 25.78 -13.87
CA LYS A 164 25.76 26.34 -13.34
C LYS A 164 24.73 26.51 -14.46
N GLU A 165 25.13 27.04 -15.61
CA GLU A 165 24.27 27.17 -16.79
C GLU A 165 23.77 25.80 -17.28
N TYR A 166 24.65 24.79 -17.32
CA TYR A 166 24.27 23.43 -17.67
C TYR A 166 23.20 22.87 -16.72
N LEU A 167 23.39 23.03 -15.41
CA LEU A 167 22.42 22.61 -14.39
C LEU A 167 21.09 23.38 -14.44
N LEU A 168 21.08 24.61 -14.95
CA LEU A 168 19.87 25.45 -15.08
C LEU A 168 19.16 25.27 -16.43
N SER A 169 19.92 24.98 -17.49
CA SER A 169 19.36 24.51 -18.76
C SER A 169 18.67 23.17 -18.49
N LYS A 170 17.51 22.92 -19.09
CA LYS A 170 16.57 21.84 -18.70
C LYS A 170 17.12 20.39 -18.78
N GLU A 171 18.41 20.22 -19.08
CA GLU A 171 19.12 18.94 -19.13
C GLU A 171 19.48 18.37 -17.74
N ALA A 172 19.31 19.13 -16.65
CA ALA A 172 19.47 18.63 -15.28
C ALA A 172 18.14 18.59 -14.53
N HIS A 173 17.17 17.81 -15.03
CA HIS A 173 16.01 17.43 -14.22
C HIS A 173 16.51 16.75 -12.94
N PRO A 174 15.84 16.91 -11.77
CA PRO A 174 16.28 16.26 -10.53
C PRO A 174 16.42 14.74 -10.63
N ASP A 175 15.72 14.11 -11.58
CA ASP A 175 15.77 12.67 -11.87
C ASP A 175 16.85 12.27 -12.89
N ASN A 176 17.48 13.23 -13.56
CA ASN A 176 18.52 12.93 -14.53
C ASN A 176 19.78 12.43 -13.80
N LYS A 177 20.22 11.24 -14.18
CA LYS A 177 21.40 10.58 -13.60
C LYS A 177 22.68 11.16 -14.18
N ILE A 178 23.12 12.28 -13.63
CA ILE A 178 24.29 13.04 -14.10
C ILE A 178 25.39 13.14 -13.06
N PHE A 179 25.14 12.74 -11.81
CA PHE A 179 26.13 12.79 -10.73
C PHE A 179 26.74 11.41 -10.46
N THR A 180 27.88 11.35 -9.80
CA THR A 180 28.49 10.08 -9.36
C THR A 180 29.58 10.32 -8.31
N TYR A 181 29.81 9.34 -7.43
CA TYR A 181 30.94 9.34 -6.49
C TYR A 181 32.11 8.46 -6.97
N ASP A 182 31.87 7.53 -7.89
CA ASP A 182 32.82 6.49 -8.31
C ASP A 182 33.13 6.49 -9.82
N LYS A 183 32.49 7.39 -10.59
CA LYS A 183 32.59 7.49 -12.06
C LYS A 183 32.02 6.29 -12.81
N THR A 184 31.28 5.42 -12.14
CA THR A 184 30.63 4.24 -12.73
C THR A 184 29.13 4.26 -12.52
N ASN A 185 28.69 4.50 -11.28
CA ASN A 185 27.30 4.52 -10.89
C ASN A 185 26.77 5.96 -10.96
N LEU A 186 26.03 6.25 -12.02
CA LEU A 186 25.36 7.54 -12.17
C LEU A 186 24.12 7.61 -11.27
N ILE A 187 24.02 8.71 -10.53
CA ILE A 187 22.94 9.03 -9.62
C ILE A 187 22.34 10.39 -9.95
N SER A 188 21.07 10.55 -9.63
CA SER A 188 20.33 11.79 -9.83
C SER A 188 20.47 12.72 -8.62
N LEU A 189 20.09 13.99 -8.79
CA LEU A 189 20.00 14.91 -7.65
C LEU A 189 18.97 14.41 -6.64
N TYR A 190 17.89 13.80 -7.12
CA TYR A 190 16.89 13.16 -6.27
C TYR A 190 17.50 12.10 -5.37
N GLU A 191 18.29 11.18 -5.94
CA GLU A 191 18.95 10.11 -5.19
C GLU A 191 19.91 10.68 -4.14
N LEU A 192 20.70 11.71 -4.51
CA LEU A 192 21.63 12.41 -3.61
C LEU A 192 20.92 13.03 -2.40
N VAL A 193 19.90 13.84 -2.63
CA VAL A 193 19.23 14.53 -1.52
C VAL A 193 18.38 13.56 -0.71
N LYS A 194 17.79 12.53 -1.32
CA LYS A 194 17.04 11.50 -0.57
C LYS A 194 17.95 10.77 0.41
N GLU A 195 19.16 10.39 0.00
CA GLU A 195 20.15 9.78 0.89
C GLU A 195 20.56 10.72 2.03
N TYR A 196 20.77 12.01 1.72
CA TYR A 196 21.12 13.03 2.70
C TYR A 196 20.03 13.26 3.76
N ASN A 197 18.74 13.18 3.38
CA ASN A 197 17.61 13.41 4.30
C ASN A 197 17.12 12.17 5.07
N LYS A 198 17.76 10.99 4.91
CA LYS A 198 17.39 9.79 5.69
C LYS A 198 17.42 10.00 7.22
N THR A 199 18.03 11.08 7.69
CA THR A 199 18.17 11.43 9.11
C THR A 199 17.08 12.39 9.63
N ASN A 200 16.21 12.97 8.77
CA ASN A 200 15.25 14.02 9.12
C ASN A 200 13.77 13.56 9.08
N GLU A 201 13.49 12.27 9.26
CA GLU A 201 12.18 11.61 9.02
C GLU A 201 10.97 12.12 9.84
N ASN A 202 11.14 13.13 10.69
CA ASN A 202 10.07 13.67 11.54
C ASN A 202 9.22 14.78 10.89
N GLY A 203 9.61 15.32 9.71
CA GLY A 203 8.86 16.38 9.03
C GLY A 203 7.99 15.88 7.86
N GLU A 204 6.80 16.47 7.65
CA GLU A 204 5.92 16.15 6.51
C GLU A 204 6.27 16.95 5.24
N SER A 205 6.84 18.14 5.40
CA SER A 205 7.38 18.94 4.32
C SER A 205 8.41 19.92 4.88
N GLY A 206 9.25 20.46 4.00
CA GLY A 206 10.25 21.41 4.43
C GLY A 206 11.07 21.98 3.29
N ARG A 207 11.98 22.85 3.69
CA ARG A 207 13.06 23.36 2.85
C ARG A 207 14.37 22.92 3.47
N SER A 208 15.24 22.37 2.65
CA SER A 208 16.54 21.88 3.10
C SER A 208 17.65 22.29 2.15
N LEU A 209 18.87 22.18 2.64
CA LEU A 209 20.09 22.54 1.94
C LEU A 209 20.98 21.32 1.86
N PHE A 210 21.28 20.88 0.64
CA PHE A 210 22.28 19.87 0.37
C PHE A 210 23.60 20.57 0.07
N GLN A 211 24.66 20.17 0.77
CA GLN A 211 26.01 20.68 0.55
C GLN A 211 26.97 19.52 0.31
N SER A 212 27.71 19.60 -0.78
CA SER A 212 28.87 18.75 -1.05
C SER A 212 30.10 19.62 -1.23
N ASN A 213 31.17 19.25 -0.54
CA ASN A 213 32.46 19.92 -0.63
C ASN A 213 33.47 19.06 -1.40
N PHE A 214 34.60 19.65 -1.76
CA PHE A 214 35.75 18.87 -2.23
C PHE A 214 36.39 18.14 -1.04
N ASP A 215 35.92 16.93 -0.79
CA ASP A 215 36.54 16.02 0.17
C ASP A 215 37.53 15.10 -0.57
N SER A 216 38.75 14.95 -0.04
CA SER A 216 39.77 14.04 -0.57
C SER A 216 39.34 12.57 -0.54
N GLU A 217 38.39 12.19 0.30
CA GLU A 217 37.94 10.79 0.44
C GLU A 217 36.65 10.49 -0.34
N LYS A 218 35.76 11.47 -0.53
CA LYS A 218 34.48 11.28 -1.24
C LYS A 218 34.11 12.50 -2.11
N CYS A 219 34.61 12.51 -3.34
CA CYS A 219 34.34 13.56 -4.33
C CYS A 219 33.04 13.32 -5.09
N LEU A 220 32.21 14.35 -5.22
CA LEU A 220 31.09 14.33 -6.16
C LEU A 220 31.57 14.75 -7.55
N TYR A 221 31.17 14.00 -8.58
CA TYR A 221 31.44 14.31 -9.98
C TYR A 221 30.14 14.57 -10.73
N LEU A 222 30.18 15.51 -11.67
CA LEU A 222 29.14 15.78 -12.67
C LEU A 222 29.60 15.25 -14.03
N THR A 223 28.72 14.52 -14.71
CA THR A 223 28.93 14.08 -16.10
C THR A 223 28.51 15.19 -17.04
N TYR A 224 29.46 15.75 -17.78
CA TYR A 224 29.23 16.81 -18.75
C TYR A 224 29.96 16.46 -20.04
N LYS A 225 29.23 16.37 -21.16
CA LYS A 225 29.80 15.99 -22.47
C LYS A 225 30.69 14.74 -22.44
N LYS A 226 30.29 13.73 -21.64
CA LYS A 226 31.01 12.45 -21.42
C LYS A 226 32.30 12.56 -20.59
N GLU A 227 32.55 13.69 -19.96
CA GLU A 227 33.66 13.87 -19.00
C GLU A 227 33.12 13.98 -17.57
N PHE A 228 33.93 13.54 -16.61
CA PHE A 228 33.63 13.66 -15.18
C PHE A 228 34.33 14.88 -14.59
N ILE A 229 33.54 15.87 -14.21
CA ILE A 229 34.01 17.11 -13.60
C ILE A 229 33.80 17.00 -12.09
N GLN A 230 34.85 17.21 -11.31
CA GLN A 230 34.72 17.28 -9.86
C GLN A 230 33.94 18.54 -9.48
N VAL A 231 32.87 18.38 -8.69
CA VAL A 231 31.97 19.49 -8.32
C VAL A 231 31.72 19.53 -6.81
N GLY A 232 31.74 20.74 -6.26
CA GLY A 232 31.10 21.07 -4.98
C GLY A 232 29.77 21.76 -5.26
N LEU A 233 28.69 21.32 -4.61
CA LEU A 233 27.33 21.81 -4.85
C LEU A 233 26.70 22.30 -3.55
N GLU A 234 26.02 23.43 -3.65
CA GLU A 234 25.07 23.91 -2.65
C GLU A 234 23.71 24.06 -3.31
N VAL A 235 22.77 23.22 -2.88
CA VAL A 235 21.44 23.08 -3.49
C VAL A 235 20.38 23.24 -2.42
N GLU A 236 19.57 24.29 -2.56
CA GLU A 236 18.36 24.47 -1.76
C GLU A 236 17.20 23.76 -2.46
N TYR A 237 16.43 22.97 -1.73
CA TYR A 237 15.28 22.27 -2.28
C TYR A 237 14.10 22.28 -1.31
N ASP A 238 12.91 22.41 -1.89
CA ASP A 238 11.65 22.25 -1.19
C ASP A 238 11.21 20.79 -1.37
N TRP A 239 10.80 20.14 -0.29
CA TRP A 239 10.42 18.73 -0.29
C TRP A 239 9.15 18.48 0.51
N LYS A 240 8.51 17.35 0.22
CA LYS A 240 7.40 16.79 1.00
C LYS A 240 7.53 15.27 1.09
N ILE A 241 7.07 14.71 2.20
CA ILE A 241 6.89 13.26 2.34
C ILE A 241 5.41 12.96 2.16
N ILE A 242 5.10 12.13 1.16
CA ILE A 242 3.77 11.57 0.99
C ILE A 242 3.68 10.31 1.83
N LYS A 243 2.63 10.25 2.67
CA LYS A 243 2.28 9.10 3.50
C LYS A 243 0.87 8.68 3.16
N GLU A 244 0.71 7.55 2.48
CA GLU A 244 -0.60 7.03 2.10
C GLU A 244 -0.81 5.63 2.66
N ASN A 245 -1.98 5.38 3.25
CA ASN A 245 -2.31 4.05 3.74
C ASN A 245 -2.65 3.14 2.56
N LEU A 246 -2.00 1.99 2.52
CA LEU A 246 -2.19 0.95 1.52
C LEU A 246 -3.22 -0.07 2.06
N PRO A 247 -4.47 -0.03 1.58
CA PRO A 247 -5.53 -0.93 2.03
C PRO A 247 -5.30 -2.36 1.53
N VAL A 248 -5.64 -3.37 2.33
CA VAL A 248 -5.63 -4.76 1.85
C VAL A 248 -6.86 -4.97 0.98
N SER A 249 -6.67 -5.24 -0.31
CA SER A 249 -7.79 -5.40 -1.27
C SER A 249 -8.21 -6.86 -1.45
N LEU A 250 -7.26 -7.79 -1.32
CA LEU A 250 -7.51 -9.23 -1.46
C LEU A 250 -6.69 -10.02 -0.45
N MET A 251 -7.32 -11.01 0.17
CA MET A 251 -6.69 -12.03 0.97
C MET A 251 -7.01 -13.40 0.36
N SER A 252 -6.00 -14.20 0.04
CA SER A 252 -6.18 -15.55 -0.53
C SER A 252 -5.35 -16.58 0.24
N TYR A 253 -5.89 -17.76 0.49
CA TYR A 253 -5.09 -18.92 0.88
C TYR A 253 -4.74 -19.71 -0.37
N GLU A 254 -3.46 -19.80 -0.72
CA GLU A 254 -3.00 -20.51 -1.91
C GLU A 254 -1.52 -20.92 -1.82
N GLN A 255 -1.08 -21.82 -2.71
CA GLN A 255 0.34 -22.14 -2.84
C GLN A 255 1.08 -20.92 -3.37
N ASN A 256 2.08 -20.47 -2.64
CA ASN A 256 3.00 -19.43 -3.11
C ASN A 256 3.92 -19.96 -4.21
N GLU A 257 4.75 -19.10 -4.78
CA GLU A 257 5.69 -19.42 -5.86
C GLU A 257 6.72 -20.53 -5.52
N TYR A 258 6.84 -20.91 -4.24
CA TYR A 258 7.71 -21.99 -3.75
C TYR A 258 6.93 -23.28 -3.44
N GLY A 259 5.67 -23.38 -3.85
CA GLY A 259 4.81 -24.55 -3.62
C GLY A 259 4.35 -24.71 -2.17
N THR A 260 4.59 -23.72 -1.30
CA THR A 260 4.15 -23.76 0.10
C THR A 260 2.80 -23.07 0.24
N LEU A 261 1.84 -23.71 0.90
CA LEU A 261 0.57 -23.08 1.25
C LEU A 261 0.81 -21.89 2.20
N ALA A 262 0.28 -20.74 1.82
CA ALA A 262 0.38 -19.52 2.59
C ALA A 262 -0.85 -18.63 2.36
N TRP A 263 -1.10 -17.77 3.32
CA TRP A 263 -2.02 -16.66 3.14
C TRP A 263 -1.31 -15.54 2.39
N VAL A 264 -1.82 -15.16 1.23
CA VAL A 264 -1.30 -14.08 0.40
C VAL A 264 -2.18 -12.86 0.61
N LEU A 265 -1.64 -11.87 1.32
CA LEU A 265 -2.23 -10.53 1.42
C LEU A 265 -1.81 -9.75 0.18
N LYS A 266 -2.77 -9.24 -0.58
CA LYS A 266 -2.50 -8.46 -1.78
C LYS A 266 -3.14 -7.09 -1.66
N THR A 267 -2.32 -6.07 -1.88
CA THR A 267 -2.74 -4.69 -2.09
C THR A 267 -2.39 -4.28 -3.50
N VAL A 268 -3.36 -3.67 -4.17
CA VAL A 268 -3.14 -2.94 -5.42
C VAL A 268 -3.60 -1.52 -5.14
N TYR A 269 -2.71 -0.55 -5.31
CA TYR A 269 -2.98 0.83 -4.98
C TYR A 269 -2.45 1.74 -6.09
N LYS A 270 -3.29 2.67 -6.53
CA LYS A 270 -3.00 3.57 -7.64
C LYS A 270 -2.70 4.96 -7.09
N LEU A 271 -1.48 5.42 -7.34
CA LEU A 271 -1.03 6.80 -7.13
C LEU A 271 -1.23 7.59 -8.42
N GLU A 272 -1.14 8.92 -8.37
CA GLU A 272 -1.44 9.81 -9.52
C GLU A 272 -0.72 9.41 -10.83
N LYS A 273 0.51 8.88 -10.73
CA LYS A 273 1.32 8.44 -11.88
C LYS A 273 1.82 7.00 -11.78
N ASP A 274 1.57 6.33 -10.66
CA ASP A 274 2.19 5.04 -10.35
C ASP A 274 1.18 4.01 -9.89
N THR A 275 1.50 2.74 -10.06
CA THR A 275 0.75 1.64 -9.41
C THR A 275 1.69 0.86 -8.53
N VAL A 276 1.30 0.71 -7.26
CA VAL A 276 1.99 -0.12 -6.28
C VAL A 276 1.20 -1.41 -6.12
N ILE A 277 1.88 -2.53 -6.30
CA ILE A 277 1.35 -3.86 -5.98
C ILE A 277 2.25 -4.45 -4.89
N LEU A 278 1.63 -4.70 -3.74
CA LEU A 278 2.26 -5.34 -2.59
C LEU A 278 1.63 -6.72 -2.40
N LYS A 279 2.46 -7.75 -2.33
CA LYS A 279 2.04 -9.09 -1.92
C LYS A 279 2.86 -9.54 -0.72
N ILE A 280 2.17 -9.99 0.32
CA ILE A 280 2.78 -10.47 1.55
C ILE A 280 2.28 -11.90 1.81
N PRO A 281 3.12 -12.91 1.51
CA PRO A 281 2.86 -14.27 1.94
C PRO A 281 3.06 -14.41 3.46
N VAL A 282 2.07 -14.97 4.14
CA VAL A 282 2.04 -15.19 5.58
C VAL A 282 1.79 -16.67 5.85
N THR A 283 2.67 -17.26 6.65
CA THR A 283 2.50 -18.63 7.16
C THR A 283 2.45 -18.60 8.68
N LYS A 284 1.58 -19.40 9.28
CA LYS A 284 1.51 -19.55 10.74
C LYS A 284 2.38 -20.73 11.18
N LYS A 285 3.26 -20.51 12.15
CA LYS A 285 4.04 -21.55 12.83
C LYS A 285 3.85 -21.45 14.34
N GLY A 286 2.93 -22.25 14.86
CA GLY A 286 2.50 -22.15 16.26
C GLY A 286 1.87 -20.79 16.55
N LYS A 287 2.45 -20.03 17.48
CA LYS A 287 2.01 -18.67 17.85
C LYS A 287 2.68 -17.55 17.04
N LYS A 288 3.51 -17.88 16.05
CA LYS A 288 4.25 -16.90 15.24
C LYS A 288 3.71 -16.87 13.83
N TYR A 289 3.56 -15.69 13.27
CA TYR A 289 3.40 -15.50 11.83
C TYR A 289 4.76 -15.23 11.20
N ILE A 290 5.00 -15.86 10.05
CA ILE A 290 6.21 -15.72 9.27
C ILE A 290 5.82 -15.10 7.94
N MET A 291 6.34 -13.90 7.71
CA MET A 291 6.28 -13.21 6.44
C MET A 291 7.60 -13.44 5.70
N LYS A 292 7.54 -14.01 4.51
CA LYS A 292 8.72 -14.23 3.65
C LYS A 292 8.36 -13.92 2.22
N ASN A 293 9.37 -13.51 1.44
CA ASN A 293 9.25 -13.23 0.02
C ASN A 293 8.17 -12.17 -0.23
N ILE A 294 8.29 -11.05 0.50
CA ILE A 294 7.43 -9.89 0.30
C ILE A 294 7.76 -9.33 -1.09
N GLU A 295 6.78 -9.36 -1.98
CA GLU A 295 6.91 -8.82 -3.32
C GLU A 295 6.35 -7.41 -3.33
N ILE A 296 7.19 -6.47 -3.76
CA ILE A 296 6.79 -5.11 -4.08
C ILE A 296 7.07 -4.92 -5.56
N SER A 297 6.06 -4.49 -6.30
CA SER A 297 6.23 -4.06 -7.69
C SER A 297 5.64 -2.68 -7.88
N THR A 298 6.40 -1.80 -8.51
CA THR A 298 5.98 -0.45 -8.89
C THR A 298 5.99 -0.32 -10.40
N ILE A 299 4.94 0.30 -10.93
CA ILE A 299 4.86 0.67 -12.35
C ILE A 299 4.95 2.20 -12.38
N GLY A 300 6.08 2.75 -12.85
CA GLY A 300 6.30 4.18 -13.07
C GLY A 300 7.37 4.84 -12.20
N ASN A 301 7.53 4.43 -10.93
CA ASN A 301 8.44 5.07 -9.97
C ASN A 301 9.42 4.06 -9.34
N PRO A 302 10.75 4.25 -9.50
CA PRO A 302 11.76 3.35 -8.93
C PRO A 302 12.04 3.59 -7.44
N ALA A 303 11.50 4.65 -6.82
CA ALA A 303 11.93 5.14 -5.51
C ALA A 303 10.92 4.88 -4.38
N PHE A 304 10.39 3.66 -4.28
CA PHE A 304 9.42 3.26 -3.27
C PHE A 304 10.05 2.89 -1.92
N SER A 305 9.45 3.36 -0.82
CA SER A 305 9.72 2.86 0.54
C SER A 305 8.42 2.35 1.17
N LEU A 306 8.49 1.19 1.84
CA LEU A 306 7.37 0.59 2.55
C LEU A 306 7.59 0.67 4.05
N GLU A 307 6.65 1.30 4.75
CA GLU A 307 6.51 1.14 6.19
C GLU A 307 5.38 0.14 6.46
N MET A 308 5.70 -0.93 7.21
CA MET A 308 4.69 -1.91 7.65
C MET A 308 4.52 -1.80 9.16
N ASN A 309 3.29 -1.58 9.61
CA ASN A 309 2.93 -1.59 11.01
C ASN A 309 1.78 -2.57 11.22
N ILE A 310 2.04 -3.65 11.97
CA ILE A 310 0.98 -4.54 12.43
C ILE A 310 0.41 -3.90 13.70
N ILE A 311 -0.71 -3.21 13.55
CA ILE A 311 -1.45 -2.71 14.71
C ILE A 311 -2.27 -3.87 15.23
N LYS A 312 -1.89 -4.39 16.40
CA LYS A 312 -2.78 -5.28 17.13
C LYS A 312 -3.94 -4.42 17.64
N ASN A 313 -5.15 -4.64 17.13
CA ASN A 313 -6.34 -4.06 17.72
C ASN A 313 -6.45 -4.67 19.12
N SER A 314 -6.14 -3.86 20.14
CA SER A 314 -6.26 -4.20 21.56
C SER A 314 -7.71 -4.13 22.00
#